data_AF-A0A8T3QS82-F1
#
_entry.id   AF-A0A8T3QS82-F1
#
_cell.length_a   1.000
_cell.length_b   1.000
_cell.length_c   1.000
_cell.angle_alpha   90.00
_cell.angle_beta   90.00
_cell.angle_gamma   90.00
#
_symmetry.space_group_name_H-M   'P 1'
#
loop_
_entity.id
_entity.type
_entity.pdbx_description
1 polymer ?
#
loop_
_entity_poly.entity_id
_entity_poly.type
_entity_poly.pdbx_seq_one_letter_code
_entity_poly.pdbx_strand_id
1 'polypeptide(L)'
;MPSTPPRRLVILTEGQFGVHDAKTAMGVIRYGRDDVRAILDSTMAGRNLLEFLPGSDIPFVATLQEALERPQPPDALLIGIAPTGGRLPGEWRATILEAIAAGLDIHSGLHQFLGDDEEFVAAAEAAGTRLIDYRRPPDRMETSVGRRHAPGKRVILTVGTDCAIGKMSVALELVAAARRAGLSAVMVPTGQTGMMIEGWGVAVDRVISDFANGTVEWLVEQGEARGDWVVVEGQGS
;
A
#
# COMPACT_ATOMS: atom_id res chain seq x y z
N MET A 1 -9.89 -15.62 -8.78
CA MET A 1 -10.76 -15.14 -7.69
C MET A 1 -11.48 -13.90 -8.18
N PRO A 2 -12.78 -13.72 -7.94
CA PRO A 2 -13.43 -12.45 -8.25
C PRO A 2 -12.68 -11.34 -7.50
N SER A 3 -12.19 -10.35 -8.23
CA SER A 3 -11.43 -9.24 -7.66
C SER A 3 -12.37 -8.46 -6.74
N THR A 4 -12.02 -8.32 -5.45
CA THR A 4 -12.66 -7.37 -4.53
C THR A 4 -12.89 -6.04 -5.25
N PRO A 5 -14.07 -5.39 -5.20
CA PRO A 5 -14.28 -4.12 -5.89
C PRO A 5 -13.25 -3.06 -5.44
N PRO A 6 -12.90 -2.10 -6.30
CA PRO A 6 -12.09 -0.95 -5.90
C PRO A 6 -12.68 -0.25 -4.67
N ARG A 7 -11.82 0.09 -3.70
CA ARG A 7 -12.22 0.93 -2.56
C ARG A 7 -12.33 2.38 -3.00
N ARG A 8 -13.01 3.19 -2.19
CA ARG A 8 -13.03 4.64 -2.30
C ARG A 8 -12.20 5.21 -1.17
N LEU A 9 -11.01 5.68 -1.49
CA LEU A 9 -10.02 6.09 -0.51
C LEU A 9 -10.11 7.59 -0.21
N VAL A 10 -9.94 7.93 1.07
CA VAL A 10 -9.30 9.18 1.47
C VAL A 10 -7.88 8.85 1.93
N ILE A 11 -6.89 9.61 1.47
CA ILE A 11 -5.49 9.38 1.81
C ILE A 11 -5.02 10.47 2.78
N LEU A 12 -4.62 10.09 3.99
CA LEU A 12 -4.06 10.98 5.00
C LEU A 12 -2.60 11.30 4.67
N THR A 13 -2.28 12.57 4.44
CA THR A 13 -0.91 13.07 4.23
C THR A 13 -0.55 14.31 5.05
N GLU A 14 -1.39 14.69 6.02
CA GLU A 14 -1.30 15.90 6.86
C GLU A 14 0.11 16.49 7.06
N GLY A 15 0.35 17.65 6.43
CA GLY A 15 1.58 18.43 6.53
C GLY A 15 2.82 17.78 5.89
N GLN A 16 2.66 16.63 5.24
CA GLN A 16 3.73 15.81 4.67
C GLN A 16 3.46 15.41 3.22
N PHE A 17 2.54 16.09 2.54
CA PHE A 17 2.43 15.95 1.08
C PHE A 17 3.66 16.55 0.39
N GLY A 18 4.69 15.72 0.22
CA GLY A 18 5.98 16.11 -0.37
C GLY A 18 6.62 14.98 -1.17
N VAL A 19 7.62 15.34 -1.98
CA VAL A 19 8.29 14.43 -2.93
C VAL A 19 8.89 13.20 -2.26
N HIS A 20 9.37 13.34 -1.02
CA HIS A 20 10.04 12.25 -0.29
C HIS A 20 9.14 11.52 0.71
N ASP A 21 8.19 12.24 1.32
CA ASP A 21 7.43 11.74 2.47
C ASP A 21 6.11 11.07 2.07
N ALA A 22 5.51 11.48 0.96
CA ALA A 22 4.23 10.96 0.46
C ALA A 22 4.39 9.84 -0.59
N LYS A 23 5.50 9.09 -0.55
CA LYS A 23 5.76 8.02 -1.55
C LYS A 23 4.66 6.96 -1.60
N THR A 24 4.05 6.63 -0.46
CA THR A 24 2.97 5.64 -0.39
C THR A 24 1.72 6.19 -1.04
N ALA A 25 1.29 7.41 -0.68
CA ALA A 25 0.18 8.10 -1.30
C ALA A 25 0.36 8.17 -2.83
N MET A 26 1.51 8.67 -3.29
CA MET A 26 1.79 8.82 -4.72
C MET A 26 1.87 7.49 -5.46
N GLY A 27 2.40 6.44 -4.83
CA GLY A 27 2.41 5.09 -5.40
C GLY A 27 1.00 4.55 -5.62
N VAL A 28 0.14 4.66 -4.61
CA VAL A 28 -1.26 4.21 -4.70
C VAL A 28 -2.06 5.06 -5.69
N ILE A 29 -1.88 6.38 -5.70
CA ILE A 29 -2.59 7.25 -6.66
C ILE A 29 -2.20 6.93 -8.11
N ARG A 30 -0.91 6.67 -8.37
CA ARG A 30 -0.43 6.47 -9.75
C ARG A 30 -0.68 5.07 -10.29
N TYR A 31 -0.57 4.06 -9.44
CA TYR A 31 -0.55 2.66 -9.88
C TYR A 31 -1.64 1.79 -9.24
N GLY A 32 -2.27 2.29 -8.16
CA GLY A 32 -3.33 1.59 -7.47
C GLY A 32 -4.61 1.50 -8.29
N ARG A 33 -5.46 0.58 -7.88
CA ARG A 33 -6.76 0.30 -8.50
C ARG A 33 -7.93 1.00 -7.81
N ASP A 34 -7.70 1.51 -6.60
CA ASP A 34 -8.73 2.14 -5.80
C ASP A 34 -8.98 3.56 -6.28
N ASP A 35 -10.17 4.04 -6.02
CA ASP A 35 -10.59 5.38 -6.43
C ASP A 35 -10.33 6.37 -5.29
N VAL A 36 -9.37 7.27 -5.48
CA VAL A 36 -8.96 8.23 -4.47
C VAL A 36 -9.85 9.46 -4.55
N ARG A 37 -10.70 9.65 -3.54
CA ARG A 37 -11.74 10.68 -3.50
C ARG A 37 -11.27 12.02 -2.99
N ALA A 38 -10.26 12.01 -2.12
CA ALA A 38 -9.62 13.19 -1.57
C ALA A 38 -8.27 12.84 -0.93
N ILE A 39 -7.41 13.85 -0.81
CA ILE A 39 -6.21 13.81 0.04
C ILE A 39 -6.48 14.68 1.26
N LEU A 40 -6.40 14.09 2.45
CA LEU A 40 -6.59 14.78 3.72
C LEU A 40 -5.25 15.40 4.16
N ASP A 41 -5.14 16.71 3.94
CA ASP A 41 -3.97 17.52 4.28
C ASP A 41 -4.37 19.01 4.42
N SER A 42 -4.45 19.48 5.65
CA SER A 42 -4.89 20.85 5.95
C SER A 42 -3.97 21.92 5.37
N THR A 43 -2.68 21.61 5.20
CA THR A 43 -1.69 22.55 4.66
C THR A 43 -1.81 22.76 3.16
N MET A 44 -2.55 21.87 2.48
CA MET A 44 -2.77 21.89 1.03
C MET A 44 -4.23 22.14 0.66
N ALA A 45 -5.11 22.31 1.65
CA ALA A 45 -6.55 22.43 1.45
C ALA A 45 -6.94 23.51 0.43
N GLY A 46 -7.94 23.20 -0.39
CA GLY A 46 -8.40 24.07 -1.48
C GLY A 46 -7.59 23.95 -2.77
N ARG A 47 -6.47 23.24 -2.76
CA ARG A 47 -5.71 22.88 -3.97
C ARG A 47 -6.19 21.57 -4.56
N ASN A 48 -5.68 21.22 -5.74
CA ASN A 48 -5.96 19.94 -6.37
C ASN A 48 -4.66 19.25 -6.83
N LEU A 49 -4.63 17.92 -6.74
CA LEU A 49 -3.49 17.12 -7.17
C LEU A 49 -3.16 17.30 -8.65
N LEU A 50 -4.14 17.68 -9.49
CA LEU A 50 -3.94 17.98 -10.91
C LEU A 50 -2.86 19.06 -11.15
N GLU A 51 -2.60 19.94 -10.18
CA GLU A 51 -1.51 20.92 -10.22
C GLU A 51 -0.12 20.27 -10.23
N PHE A 52 0.01 19.07 -9.70
CA PHE A 52 1.27 18.34 -9.53
C PHE A 52 1.35 17.07 -10.39
N LEU A 53 0.19 16.44 -10.64
CA LEU A 53 0.06 15.21 -11.42
C LEU A 53 -1.10 15.39 -12.42
N PRO A 54 -0.80 15.80 -13.66
CA PRO A 54 -1.82 16.00 -14.69
C PRO A 54 -2.66 14.74 -14.90
N GLY A 55 -3.98 14.93 -14.94
CA GLY A 55 -4.95 13.83 -15.09
C GLY A 55 -5.46 13.24 -13.77
N SER A 56 -4.94 13.67 -12.62
CA SER A 56 -5.42 13.24 -11.30
C SER A 56 -6.27 14.33 -10.63
N ASP A 57 -7.56 14.41 -10.99
CA ASP A 57 -8.52 15.31 -10.35
C ASP A 57 -8.90 14.81 -8.94
N ILE A 58 -8.01 15.08 -7.98
CA ILE A 58 -8.14 14.65 -6.59
C ILE A 58 -7.92 15.89 -5.73
N PRO A 59 -8.95 16.40 -5.03
CA PRO A 59 -8.79 17.59 -4.21
C PRO A 59 -8.08 17.30 -2.90
N PHE A 60 -7.39 18.32 -2.40
CA PHE A 60 -6.94 18.38 -1.03
C PHE A 60 -8.04 18.97 -0.15
N VAL A 61 -8.36 18.28 0.94
CA VAL A 61 -9.37 18.69 1.93
C VAL A 61 -8.71 18.93 3.28
N ALA A 62 -9.23 19.88 4.05
CA ALA A 62 -8.69 20.21 5.37
C ALA A 62 -9.14 19.24 6.46
N THR A 63 -10.33 18.67 6.31
CA THR A 63 -10.97 17.84 7.33
C THR A 63 -11.49 16.55 6.73
N LEU A 64 -11.65 15.52 7.56
CA LEU A 64 -12.27 14.27 7.13
C LEU A 64 -13.73 14.50 6.71
N GLN A 65 -14.45 15.34 7.43
CA GLN A 65 -15.84 15.70 7.12
C GLN A 65 -16.00 16.22 5.68
N GLU A 66 -15.09 17.08 5.20
CA GLU A 66 -15.08 17.54 3.81
C GLU A 66 -14.93 16.40 2.80
N ALA A 67 -14.17 15.34 3.12
CA ALA A 67 -14.09 14.15 2.27
C ALA A 67 -15.39 13.34 2.27
N LEU A 68 -16.06 13.23 3.43
CA LEU A 68 -17.30 12.48 3.63
C LEU A 68 -18.52 13.15 2.99
N GLU A 69 -18.52 14.47 2.83
CA GLU A 69 -19.61 15.21 2.18
C GLU A 69 -19.55 15.15 0.64
N ARG A 70 -18.48 14.56 0.09
CA ARG A 70 -18.31 14.43 -1.38
C ARG A 70 -19.28 13.40 -1.96
N PRO A 71 -19.70 13.57 -3.22
CA PRO A 71 -20.44 12.54 -3.93
C PRO A 71 -19.67 11.22 -3.92
N GLN A 72 -20.38 10.12 -3.61
CA GLN A 72 -19.78 8.80 -3.43
C GLN A 72 -18.59 8.85 -2.44
N PRO A 73 -18.88 9.06 -1.14
CA PRO A 73 -17.86 9.29 -0.11
C PRO A 73 -16.87 8.13 0.02
N PRO A 74 -15.68 8.37 0.59
CA PRO A 74 -14.73 7.30 0.87
C PRO A 74 -15.34 6.25 1.81
N ASP A 75 -14.94 5.00 1.62
CA ASP A 75 -15.23 3.86 2.51
C ASP A 75 -13.98 3.33 3.22
N ALA A 76 -12.83 3.93 2.94
CA ALA A 76 -11.57 3.59 3.58
C ALA A 76 -10.65 4.81 3.72
N LEU A 77 -9.92 4.87 4.84
CA LEU A 77 -8.81 5.80 5.06
C LEU A 77 -7.49 5.05 4.89
N LEU A 78 -6.61 5.58 4.04
CA LEU A 78 -5.24 5.10 3.88
C LEU A 78 -4.25 6.09 4.50
N ILE A 79 -3.35 5.60 5.35
CA ILE A 79 -2.21 6.38 5.84
C ILE A 79 -1.16 6.44 4.72
N GLY A 80 -1.07 7.60 4.05
CA GLY A 80 -0.30 7.79 2.82
C GLY A 80 1.16 8.22 3.03
N ILE A 81 1.57 8.42 4.28
CA ILE A 81 2.86 8.96 4.70
C ILE A 81 3.49 8.08 5.78
N ALA A 82 4.81 8.16 5.92
CA ALA A 82 5.55 7.45 6.96
C ALA A 82 6.26 8.48 7.84
N PRO A 83 5.81 8.72 9.09
CA PRO A 83 6.41 9.74 9.93
C PRO A 83 7.84 9.35 10.33
N THR A 84 8.74 10.33 10.32
CA THR A 84 10.11 10.17 10.79
C THR A 84 10.12 9.70 12.24
N GLY A 85 10.79 8.57 12.52
CA GLY A 85 10.85 7.98 13.87
C GLY A 85 9.72 7.01 14.21
N GLY A 86 8.77 6.76 13.30
CA GLY A 86 7.85 5.62 13.36
C GLY A 86 6.71 5.70 14.39
N ARG A 87 6.60 6.79 15.15
CA ARG A 87 5.49 7.01 16.10
C ARG A 87 4.33 7.72 15.41
N LEU A 88 3.11 7.29 15.72
CA LEU A 88 1.88 7.96 15.29
C LEU A 88 1.71 9.30 16.04
N PRO A 89 1.62 10.46 15.35
CA PRO A 89 1.30 11.72 15.99
C PRO A 89 -0.10 11.72 16.63
N GLY A 90 -0.28 12.46 17.73
CA GLY A 90 -1.57 12.52 18.43
C GLY A 90 -2.72 13.07 17.57
N GLU A 91 -2.43 14.00 16.67
CA GLU A 91 -3.41 14.56 15.74
C GLU A 91 -3.94 13.50 14.77
N TRP A 92 -3.06 12.67 14.21
CA TRP A 92 -3.48 11.58 13.31
C TRP A 92 -4.29 10.52 14.04
N ARG A 93 -4.01 10.29 15.33
CA ARG A 93 -4.80 9.37 16.13
C ARG A 93 -6.25 9.83 16.25
N ALA A 94 -6.48 11.12 16.48
CA ALA A 94 -7.82 11.68 16.48
C ALA A 94 -8.51 11.50 15.12
N THR A 95 -7.81 11.80 14.02
CA THR A 95 -8.33 11.60 12.66
C THR A 95 -8.66 10.13 12.35
N ILE A 96 -7.83 9.18 12.79
CA ILE A 96 -8.07 7.75 12.59
C ILE A 96 -9.31 7.30 13.37
N LEU A 97 -9.48 7.74 14.62
CA LEU A 97 -10.68 7.44 15.41
C LEU A 97 -11.94 8.05 14.79
N GLU A 98 -11.84 9.26 14.26
CA GLU A 98 -12.93 9.91 13.51
C GLU A 98 -13.31 9.09 12.28
N ALA A 99 -12.33 8.61 11.51
CA ALA A 99 -12.56 7.75 10.35
C ALA A 99 -13.22 6.42 10.73
N ILE A 100 -12.76 5.79 11.81
CA ILE A 100 -13.39 4.57 12.35
C ILE A 100 -14.84 4.85 12.71
N ALA A 101 -15.11 5.93 13.46
CA ALA A 101 -16.47 6.30 13.88
C ALA A 101 -17.38 6.61 12.67
N ALA A 102 -16.82 7.13 11.58
CA ALA A 102 -17.51 7.35 10.31
C ALA A 102 -17.72 6.08 9.47
N GLY A 103 -17.24 4.92 9.93
CA GLY A 103 -17.43 3.63 9.25
C GLY A 103 -16.39 3.32 8.18
N LEU A 104 -15.23 4.01 8.18
CA LEU A 104 -14.16 3.76 7.21
C LEU A 104 -13.23 2.64 7.70
N ASP A 105 -12.89 1.73 6.79
CA ASP A 105 -11.78 0.80 7.01
C ASP A 105 -10.45 1.56 7.06
N ILE A 106 -9.55 1.19 7.97
CA ILE A 106 -8.26 1.85 8.14
C ILE A 106 -7.14 0.99 7.56
N HIS A 107 -6.40 1.56 6.62
CA HIS A 107 -5.27 0.93 5.95
C HIS A 107 -3.95 1.60 6.39
N SER A 108 -3.08 0.82 7.04
CA SER A 108 -1.86 1.32 7.65
C SER A 108 -0.61 0.61 7.13
N GLY A 109 0.36 1.41 6.69
CA GLY A 109 1.75 1.00 6.43
C GLY A 109 2.71 1.38 7.56
N LEU A 110 2.21 1.65 8.76
CA LEU A 110 3.07 2.07 9.86
C LEU A 110 3.80 0.88 10.48
N HIS A 111 5.00 1.13 11.02
CA HIS A 111 5.71 0.13 11.82
C HIS A 111 5.02 -0.13 13.16
N GLN A 112 4.34 0.88 13.70
CA GLN A 112 3.42 0.72 14.81
C GLN A 112 2.09 0.16 14.27
N PHE A 113 1.70 -1.01 14.76
CA PHE A 113 0.46 -1.66 14.33
C PHE A 113 -0.74 -1.04 15.03
N LEU A 114 -1.77 -0.69 14.25
CA LEU A 114 -3.01 -0.15 14.80
C LEU A 114 -3.82 -1.25 15.49
N GLY A 115 -3.74 -2.48 15.00
CA GLY A 115 -4.42 -3.63 15.61
C GLY A 115 -3.86 -4.07 16.97
N ASP A 116 -2.76 -3.46 17.44
CA ASP A 116 -2.19 -3.72 18.77
C ASP A 116 -2.57 -2.60 19.78
N ASP A 117 -3.27 -1.53 19.35
CA ASP A 117 -3.76 -0.45 20.21
C ASP A 117 -5.21 -0.73 20.61
N GLU A 118 -5.43 -0.95 21.91
CA GLU A 118 -6.73 -1.34 22.47
C GLU A 118 -7.86 -0.36 22.12
N GLU A 119 -7.58 0.94 22.01
CA GLU A 119 -8.60 1.93 21.70
C GLU A 119 -9.01 1.88 20.22
N PHE A 120 -8.05 1.71 19.31
CA PHE A 120 -8.37 1.53 17.89
C PHE A 120 -9.16 0.25 17.66
N VAL A 121 -8.77 -0.85 18.33
CA VAL A 121 -9.48 -2.14 18.24
C VAL A 121 -10.91 -1.99 18.75
N ALA A 122 -11.10 -1.44 19.95
CA ALA A 122 -12.43 -1.26 20.53
C ALA A 122 -13.32 -0.34 19.66
N ALA A 123 -12.75 0.73 19.11
CA ALA A 123 -13.47 1.62 18.21
C ALA A 123 -13.87 0.91 16.91
N ALA A 124 -12.96 0.14 16.31
CA ALA A 124 -13.21 -0.58 15.06
C ALA A 124 -14.27 -1.67 15.24
N GLU A 125 -14.23 -2.41 16.35
CA GLU A 125 -15.25 -3.39 16.71
C GLU A 125 -16.62 -2.74 16.89
N ALA A 126 -16.69 -1.60 17.59
CA ALA A 126 -17.93 -0.87 17.81
C ALA A 126 -18.54 -0.31 16.50
N ALA A 127 -17.70 0.14 15.57
CA ALA A 127 -18.12 0.70 14.29
C ALA A 127 -18.32 -0.37 13.19
N GLY A 128 -17.85 -1.61 13.40
CA GLY A 128 -17.86 -2.67 12.39
C GLY A 128 -16.86 -2.44 11.25
N THR A 129 -15.78 -1.70 11.49
CA THR A 129 -14.73 -1.41 10.51
C THR A 129 -13.53 -2.34 10.69
N ARG A 130 -12.64 -2.37 9.70
CA ARG A 130 -11.44 -3.20 9.72
C ARG A 130 -10.19 -2.34 9.88
N LEU A 131 -9.23 -2.86 10.65
CA LEU A 131 -7.86 -2.34 10.73
C LEU A 131 -6.95 -3.26 9.91
N ILE A 132 -6.31 -2.72 8.87
CA ILE A 132 -5.43 -3.45 7.97
C ILE A 132 -4.00 -2.95 8.14
N ASP A 133 -3.19 -3.71 8.89
CA ASP A 133 -1.76 -3.47 9.09
C ASP A 133 -0.92 -4.19 8.01
N TYR A 134 -0.52 -3.49 6.94
CA TYR A 134 0.24 -4.08 5.82
C TYR A 134 1.63 -4.60 6.19
N ARG A 135 2.19 -4.11 7.31
CA ARG A 135 3.49 -4.54 7.83
C ARG A 135 3.41 -5.71 8.81
N ARG A 136 2.20 -6.17 9.16
CA ARG A 136 2.05 -7.34 10.02
C ARG A 136 2.55 -8.57 9.25
N PRO A 137 3.62 -9.24 9.71
CA PRO A 137 4.18 -10.38 9.00
C PRO A 137 3.20 -11.57 9.08
N PRO A 138 3.24 -12.49 8.10
CA PRO A 138 2.48 -13.73 8.20
C PRO A 138 3.01 -14.61 9.34
N ASP A 139 2.17 -15.48 9.90
CA ASP A 139 2.56 -16.46 10.93
C ASP A 139 3.50 -17.57 10.39
N ARG A 140 3.79 -17.56 9.09
CA ARG A 140 4.65 -18.54 8.43
C ARG A 140 6.10 -18.35 8.86
N MET A 141 6.66 -19.37 9.51
CA MET A 141 8.06 -19.42 9.95
C MET A 141 8.80 -20.57 9.25
N GLU A 142 8.94 -20.46 7.93
CA GLU A 142 9.62 -21.46 7.11
C GLU A 142 10.90 -20.89 6.50
N THR A 143 11.96 -21.69 6.50
CA THR A 143 13.20 -21.36 5.80
C THR A 143 13.10 -21.75 4.32
N SER A 144 13.88 -21.09 3.45
CA SER A 144 13.92 -21.47 2.02
C SER A 144 14.56 -22.83 1.84
N VAL A 145 14.03 -23.61 0.88
CA VAL A 145 14.57 -24.91 0.50
C VAL A 145 15.18 -24.92 -0.92
N GLY A 146 15.29 -23.75 -1.56
CA GLY A 146 15.89 -23.59 -2.88
C GLY A 146 15.05 -24.20 -4.00
N ARG A 147 13.73 -23.96 -3.97
CA ARG A 147 12.80 -24.52 -4.96
C ARG A 147 13.11 -23.98 -6.35
N ARG A 148 13.04 -24.87 -7.33
CA ARG A 148 13.20 -24.50 -8.74
C ARG A 148 11.89 -23.88 -9.24
N HIS A 149 12.01 -22.82 -10.04
CA HIS A 149 10.90 -22.21 -10.75
C HIS A 149 10.16 -23.24 -11.61
N ALA A 150 8.83 -23.15 -11.66
CA ALA A 150 8.05 -24.05 -12.48
C ALA A 150 8.39 -23.90 -13.98
N PRO A 151 8.29 -24.97 -14.78
CA PRO A 151 8.57 -24.91 -16.22
C PRO A 151 7.80 -23.78 -16.92
N GLY A 152 8.50 -23.00 -17.75
CA GLY A 152 7.92 -21.88 -18.49
C GLY A 152 7.81 -20.56 -17.71
N LYS A 153 8.08 -20.57 -16.40
CA LYS A 153 8.10 -19.35 -15.57
C LYS A 153 9.40 -18.58 -15.75
N ARG A 154 9.29 -17.25 -15.77
CA ARG A 154 10.41 -16.30 -15.84
C ARG A 154 10.31 -15.37 -14.65
N VAL A 155 11.25 -15.51 -13.72
CA VAL A 155 11.32 -14.67 -12.51
C VAL A 155 12.36 -13.58 -12.72
N ILE A 156 11.96 -12.33 -12.51
CA ILE A 156 12.78 -11.14 -12.73
C ILE A 156 12.77 -10.33 -11.43
N LEU A 157 13.93 -10.15 -10.81
CA LEU A 157 14.07 -9.26 -9.64
C LEU A 157 14.54 -7.89 -10.11
N THR A 158 13.86 -6.83 -9.70
CA THR A 158 14.42 -5.47 -9.83
C THR A 158 15.46 -5.25 -8.73
N VAL A 159 16.70 -4.93 -9.10
CA VAL A 159 17.76 -4.53 -8.16
C VAL A 159 18.18 -3.10 -8.46
N GLY A 160 18.83 -2.41 -7.53
CA GLY A 160 19.19 -1.02 -7.76
C GLY A 160 20.18 -0.51 -6.74
N THR A 161 21.07 0.39 -7.13
CA THR A 161 22.23 0.81 -6.33
C THR A 161 21.92 1.48 -4.99
N ASP A 162 20.67 1.86 -4.72
CA ASP A 162 20.25 2.50 -3.47
C ASP A 162 18.74 2.28 -3.20
N CYS A 163 18.29 2.64 -2.00
CA CYS A 163 16.88 2.69 -1.61
C CYS A 163 16.12 3.80 -2.36
N ALA A 164 14.80 3.64 -2.52
CA ALA A 164 13.90 4.66 -3.06
C ALA A 164 14.21 5.21 -4.49
N ILE A 165 15.06 4.54 -5.27
CA ILE A 165 15.40 4.95 -6.66
C ILE A 165 14.46 4.39 -7.75
N GLY A 166 13.30 3.82 -7.38
CA GLY A 166 12.29 3.39 -8.36
C GLY A 166 12.26 1.89 -8.69
N LYS A 167 12.86 1.00 -7.89
CA LYS A 167 12.77 -0.47 -8.08
C LYS A 167 11.33 -0.98 -8.22
N MET A 168 10.42 -0.48 -7.37
CA MET A 168 8.98 -0.77 -7.44
C MET A 168 8.35 -0.22 -8.72
N SER A 169 8.64 1.04 -9.08
CA SER A 169 8.11 1.68 -10.29
C SER A 169 8.55 0.92 -11.56
N VAL A 170 9.81 0.51 -11.65
CA VAL A 170 10.30 -0.32 -12.76
C VAL A 170 9.59 -1.66 -12.81
N ALA A 171 9.37 -2.32 -11.66
CA ALA A 171 8.64 -3.58 -11.61
C ALA A 171 7.20 -3.43 -12.13
N LEU A 172 6.48 -2.39 -11.69
CA LEU A 172 5.12 -2.07 -12.12
C LEU A 172 5.07 -1.78 -13.63
N GLU A 173 5.98 -0.96 -14.14
CA GLU A 173 6.01 -0.62 -15.57
C GLU A 173 6.37 -1.81 -16.47
N LEU A 174 7.27 -2.69 -16.03
CA LEU A 174 7.57 -3.93 -16.73
C LEU A 174 6.34 -4.84 -16.82
N VAL A 175 5.61 -4.99 -15.71
CA VAL A 175 4.36 -5.77 -15.69
C VAL A 175 3.29 -5.12 -16.57
N ALA A 176 3.12 -3.80 -16.50
CA ALA A 176 2.16 -3.08 -17.33
C ALA A 176 2.49 -3.22 -18.83
N ALA A 177 3.76 -3.07 -19.20
CA ALA A 177 4.22 -3.25 -20.58
C ALA A 177 4.02 -4.69 -21.07
N ALA A 178 4.35 -5.69 -20.26
CA ALA A 178 4.14 -7.09 -20.59
C ALA A 178 2.65 -7.41 -20.79
N ARG A 179 1.77 -6.92 -19.91
CA ARG A 179 0.31 -7.06 -20.05
C ARG A 179 -0.22 -6.39 -21.32
N ARG A 180 0.26 -5.18 -21.65
CA ARG A 180 -0.08 -4.50 -22.92
C ARG A 180 0.35 -5.29 -24.14
N ALA A 181 1.43 -6.07 -24.04
CA ALA A 181 1.89 -6.98 -25.09
C ALA A 181 1.15 -8.34 -25.10
N GLY A 182 0.12 -8.52 -24.28
CA GLY A 182 -0.66 -9.76 -24.21
C GLY A 182 0.01 -10.88 -23.40
N LEU A 183 1.07 -10.58 -22.63
CA LEU A 183 1.76 -11.55 -21.79
C LEU A 183 1.08 -11.68 -20.42
N SER A 184 1.06 -12.91 -19.90
CA SER A 184 0.63 -13.20 -18.53
C SER A 184 1.72 -12.78 -17.54
N ALA A 185 1.62 -11.54 -17.04
CA ALA A 185 2.59 -10.96 -16.13
C ALA A 185 1.97 -10.53 -14.80
N VAL A 186 2.74 -10.72 -13.73
CA VAL A 186 2.35 -10.39 -12.36
C VAL A 186 3.53 -9.79 -11.60
N MET A 187 3.24 -8.80 -10.76
CA MET A 187 4.20 -8.29 -9.81
C MET A 187 4.11 -9.09 -8.51
N VAL A 188 5.25 -9.42 -7.91
CA VAL A 188 5.34 -9.95 -6.54
C VAL A 188 5.74 -8.79 -5.63
N PRO A 189 4.76 -8.18 -4.92
CA PRO A 189 5.03 -7.08 -4.02
C PRO A 189 5.70 -7.57 -2.73
N THR A 190 6.80 -6.91 -2.37
CA THR A 190 7.64 -7.20 -1.21
C THR A 190 7.69 -6.04 -0.22
N GLY A 191 7.07 -4.90 -0.58
CA GLY A 191 6.90 -3.75 0.29
C GLY A 191 5.43 -3.35 0.42
N GLN A 192 5.12 -2.60 1.48
CA GLN A 192 3.75 -2.18 1.78
C GLN A 192 3.04 -1.44 0.64
N THR A 193 3.74 -0.56 -0.09
CA THR A 193 3.13 0.23 -1.16
C THR A 193 2.76 -0.67 -2.33
N GLY A 194 3.65 -1.61 -2.70
CA GLY A 194 3.34 -2.66 -3.67
C GLY A 194 2.14 -3.50 -3.23
N MET A 195 2.05 -3.85 -1.94
CA MET A 195 0.91 -4.61 -1.41
C MET A 195 -0.41 -3.83 -1.49
N MET A 196 -0.39 -2.53 -1.21
CA MET A 196 -1.56 -1.66 -1.32
C MET A 196 -2.03 -1.51 -2.78
N ILE A 197 -1.10 -1.54 -3.74
CA ILE A 197 -1.39 -1.45 -5.18
C ILE A 197 -1.95 -2.77 -5.72
N GLU A 198 -1.25 -3.88 -5.47
CA GLU A 198 -1.58 -5.20 -6.03
C GLU A 198 -2.65 -5.95 -5.21
N GLY A 199 -2.87 -5.58 -3.95
CA GLY A 199 -3.84 -6.20 -3.05
C GLY A 199 -3.40 -7.55 -2.46
N TRP A 200 -2.11 -7.88 -2.52
CA TRP A 200 -1.52 -9.08 -1.92
C TRP A 200 -0.03 -8.86 -1.64
N GLY A 201 0.67 -9.83 -1.03
CA GLY A 201 2.12 -9.77 -0.78
C GLY A 201 2.51 -9.83 0.68
N VAL A 202 3.77 -9.49 0.98
CA VAL A 202 4.30 -9.35 2.34
C VAL A 202 5.32 -8.22 2.38
N ALA A 203 5.29 -7.39 3.41
CA ALA A 203 6.34 -6.43 3.71
C ALA A 203 7.56 -7.17 4.30
N VAL A 204 8.53 -7.51 3.45
CA VAL A 204 9.65 -8.39 3.82
C VAL A 204 10.59 -7.75 4.85
N ASP A 205 10.59 -6.42 4.95
CA ASP A 205 11.38 -5.68 5.94
C ASP A 205 10.94 -5.90 7.40
N ARG A 206 9.78 -6.52 7.63
CA ARG A 206 9.30 -6.92 8.95
C ARG A 206 9.27 -8.43 9.18
N VAL A 207 9.76 -9.21 8.23
CA VAL A 207 9.96 -10.64 8.40
C VAL A 207 11.24 -10.90 9.20
N ILE A 208 11.20 -11.86 10.13
CA ILE A 208 12.38 -12.28 10.89
C ILE A 208 13.42 -12.82 9.90
N SER A 209 14.68 -12.40 10.05
CA SER A 209 15.77 -12.66 9.09
C SER A 209 15.87 -14.12 8.65
N ASP A 210 15.76 -15.07 9.57
CA ASP A 210 15.84 -16.52 9.28
C ASP A 210 14.75 -17.00 8.31
N PHE A 211 13.60 -16.33 8.26
CA PHE A 211 12.44 -16.70 7.45
C PHE A 211 12.25 -15.78 6.23
N ALA A 212 13.10 -14.76 6.03
CA ALA A 212 12.96 -13.82 4.94
C ALA A 212 13.06 -14.52 3.57
N ASN A 213 14.06 -15.37 3.38
CA ASN A 213 14.24 -16.12 2.13
C ASN A 213 13.10 -17.10 1.87
N GLY A 214 12.61 -17.81 2.90
CA GLY A 214 11.48 -18.73 2.76
C GLY A 214 10.16 -18.00 2.45
N THR A 215 9.98 -16.80 3.01
CA THR A 215 8.83 -15.94 2.70
C THR A 215 8.87 -15.45 1.25
N VAL A 216 10.04 -15.03 0.76
CA VAL A 216 10.20 -14.62 -0.65
C VAL A 216 10.01 -15.82 -1.60
N GLU A 217 10.56 -16.99 -1.27
CA GLU A 217 10.34 -18.23 -2.04
C GLU A 217 8.83 -18.53 -2.16
N TRP A 218 8.09 -18.47 -1.06
CA TRP A 218 6.63 -18.64 -1.07
C TRP A 218 5.88 -17.55 -1.87
N LEU A 219 6.30 -16.30 -1.77
CA LEU A 219 5.71 -15.21 -2.56
C LEU A 219 5.92 -15.40 -4.06
N VAL A 220 7.10 -15.88 -4.46
CA VAL A 220 7.40 -16.19 -5.86
C VAL A 220 6.53 -17.35 -6.35
N GLU A 221 6.34 -18.41 -5.56
CA GLU A 221 5.41 -19.50 -5.90
C GLU A 221 3.98 -18.99 -6.14
N GLN A 222 3.50 -18.10 -5.27
CA GLN A 222 2.19 -17.45 -5.47
C GLN A 222 2.15 -16.59 -6.73
N GLY A 223 3.26 -15.91 -7.06
CA GLY A 223 3.42 -15.19 -8.32
C GLY A 223 3.36 -16.13 -9.53
N GLU A 224 4.08 -17.24 -9.50
CA GLU A 224 4.07 -18.25 -10.57
C GLU A 224 2.67 -18.84 -10.80
N ALA A 225 1.85 -18.97 -9.75
CA ALA A 225 0.45 -19.38 -9.88
C ALA A 225 -0.45 -18.32 -10.56
N ARG A 226 -0.01 -17.06 -10.62
CA ARG A 226 -0.77 -15.92 -11.16
C ARG A 226 -0.31 -15.47 -12.56
N GLY A 227 0.93 -15.78 -12.95
CA GLY A 227 1.48 -15.37 -14.23
C GLY A 227 2.71 -16.17 -14.65
N ASP A 228 3.14 -15.99 -15.91
CA ASP A 228 4.34 -16.62 -16.45
C ASP A 228 5.58 -15.72 -16.31
N TRP A 229 5.36 -14.41 -16.38
CA TRP A 229 6.36 -13.40 -16.10
C TRP A 229 6.14 -12.85 -14.69
N VAL A 230 7.01 -13.26 -13.77
CA VAL A 230 6.92 -12.95 -12.34
C VAL A 230 7.96 -11.90 -12.02
N VAL A 231 7.53 -10.65 -11.84
CA VAL A 231 8.42 -9.52 -11.58
C VAL A 231 8.43 -9.23 -10.08
N VAL A 232 9.51 -9.56 -9.41
CA VAL A 232 9.69 -9.37 -7.96
C VAL A 232 10.12 -7.93 -7.69
N GLU A 233 9.36 -7.26 -6.82
CA GLU A 233 9.70 -5.94 -6.31
C GLU A 233 11.02 -6.01 -5.53
N GLY A 234 12.02 -5.24 -5.95
CA GLY A 234 13.26 -5.09 -5.19
C GLY A 234 13.15 -4.21 -3.95
N GLN A 235 13.76 -4.67 -2.86
CA GLN A 235 13.97 -3.89 -1.64
C GLN A 235 15.47 -3.61 -1.43
N GLY A 236 15.81 -2.60 -0.62
CA GLY A 236 17.21 -2.34 -0.25
C GLY A 236 18.07 -1.79 -1.39
N SER A 237 19.24 -2.38 -1.61
CA SER A 237 20.19 -2.07 -2.68
C SER A 237 20.65 -3.36 -3.36
#